data_AF-A0A9D5SND5-F1
#
_entry.id   AF-A0A9D5SND5-F1
#
_cell.length_a   1.000
_cell.length_b   1.000
_cell.length_c   1.000
_cell.angle_alpha   90.00
_cell.angle_beta   90.00
_cell.angle_gamma   90.00
#
_symmetry.space_group_name_H-M   'P 1'
#
loop_
_entity.id
_entity.type
_entity.pdbx_description
1 polymer ?
#
loop_
_entity_poly.entity_id
_entity_poly.type
_entity_poly.pdbx_seq_one_letter_code
_entity_poly.pdbx_strand_id
1 'polypeptide(L)'
;MNVIEKMKGFRPTTTDPRTRFYLRPVRVLRTTGDVQHADALLSDHDGQVTLDRGGNTILTNKDGERASVLLDFGREINGSLRILTQACQPRQTKLRLRFGESVSEAITPTPGKGATNDHVGRDYEFSISFMGAMDTSETGFRFVYIELVDDNTAVNFKGIEAILIVRDLDYIGSFECSDPLLNNIFDTAAYTVHLNMQEYLWDGIKRDRLVWQGDMHPESVSICAIFGDNEVLPRSMDTSKRIFPLGKWMVFPTYSMWWIMCHHEYYRHNGNLDYLREQHEYMRGLIPLLCEFIGEDGAENSPDKFLDWPTRSDEAASHAGIQGLYAMTMSAAAYLLDELGDNEMASYCREKLELLKKHIPTTNRKQAA
;
A
#
# COMPACT_ATOMS: atom_id res chain seq x y z
N MET A 1 -3.61 -31.93 13.72
CA MET A 1 -5.00 -31.57 13.43
C MET A 1 -5.24 -30.16 13.96
N ASN A 2 -5.41 -29.18 13.09
CA ASN A 2 -5.62 -27.79 13.49
C ASN A 2 -7.08 -27.56 13.97
N VAL A 3 -7.36 -26.41 14.58
CA VAL A 3 -8.69 -26.11 15.14
C VAL A 3 -9.80 -26.14 14.08
N ILE A 4 -9.48 -25.73 12.86
CA ILE A 4 -10.38 -25.69 11.72
C ILE A 4 -10.78 -27.11 11.31
N GLU A 5 -9.82 -28.05 11.26
CA GLU A 5 -10.05 -29.46 10.96
C GLU A 5 -10.86 -30.17 12.05
N LYS A 6 -10.72 -29.72 13.31
CA LYS A 6 -11.42 -30.32 14.46
C LYS A 6 -12.88 -29.83 14.56
N MET A 7 -13.19 -28.60 14.17
CA MET A 7 -14.50 -28.00 14.33
C MET A 7 -15.38 -28.20 13.09
N LYS A 8 -16.20 -29.26 13.11
CA LYS A 8 -17.24 -29.50 12.09
C LYS A 8 -18.14 -28.27 11.95
N GLY A 9 -18.21 -27.71 10.74
CA GLY A 9 -19.06 -26.56 10.41
C GLY A 9 -18.29 -25.29 10.06
N PHE A 10 -17.00 -25.20 10.38
CA PHE A 10 -16.15 -24.11 9.91
C PHE A 10 -15.88 -24.26 8.40
N ARG A 11 -16.04 -23.18 7.64
CA ARG A 11 -15.78 -23.12 6.19
C ARG A 11 -14.74 -22.04 5.90
N PRO A 12 -13.46 -22.31 6.17
CA PRO A 12 -12.40 -21.35 5.84
C PRO A 12 -12.40 -21.11 4.32
N THR A 13 -12.21 -19.87 3.91
CA THR A 13 -12.05 -19.52 2.49
C THR A 13 -10.58 -19.48 2.10
N THR A 14 -9.75 -18.80 2.91
CA THR A 14 -8.30 -18.72 2.75
C THR A 14 -7.64 -18.32 4.07
N THR A 15 -6.31 -18.41 4.15
CA THR A 15 -5.51 -17.91 5.29
C THR A 15 -4.94 -16.54 4.94
N ASP A 16 -4.88 -15.64 5.92
CA ASP A 16 -4.18 -14.36 5.76
C ASP A 16 -2.65 -14.62 5.71
N PRO A 17 -1.94 -14.22 4.64
CA PRO A 17 -0.50 -14.44 4.52
C PRO A 17 0.33 -13.48 5.40
N ARG A 18 -0.29 -12.54 6.11
CA ARG A 18 0.37 -11.52 6.91
C ARG A 18 0.47 -11.91 8.38
N THR A 19 1.42 -11.33 9.07
CA THR A 19 1.70 -11.49 10.49
C THR A 19 1.44 -10.18 11.23
N ARG A 20 1.04 -10.29 12.50
CA ARG A 20 0.76 -9.15 13.39
C ARG A 20 1.91 -8.99 14.39
N PHE A 21 2.50 -7.80 14.46
CA PHE A 21 3.52 -7.43 15.45
C PHE A 21 3.01 -6.28 16.32
N TYR A 22 3.15 -6.40 17.63
CA TYR A 22 2.79 -5.32 18.56
C TYR A 22 3.97 -4.37 18.74
N LEU A 23 3.76 -3.10 18.44
CA LEU A 23 4.76 -2.03 18.51
C LEU A 23 4.30 -0.97 19.51
N ARG A 24 5.21 -0.53 20.37
CA ARG A 24 4.93 0.56 21.31
C ARG A 24 5.23 1.92 20.66
N PRO A 25 4.57 3.00 21.08
CA PRO A 25 4.99 4.33 20.70
C PRO A 25 6.41 4.58 21.20
N VAL A 26 7.21 5.27 20.39
CA VAL A 26 8.59 5.62 20.75
C VAL A 26 8.66 7.01 21.40
N ARG A 27 7.64 7.86 21.21
CA ARG A 27 7.57 9.20 21.80
C ARG A 27 6.13 9.64 22.08
N VAL A 28 5.95 10.38 23.16
CA VAL A 28 4.79 11.26 23.37
C VAL A 28 5.17 12.65 22.86
N LEU A 29 4.58 13.08 21.75
CA LEU A 29 4.91 14.36 21.12
C LEU A 29 4.22 15.55 21.79
N ARG A 30 3.01 15.32 22.31
CA ARG A 30 2.21 16.38 22.92
C ARG A 30 1.18 15.77 23.87
N THR A 31 0.94 16.48 24.97
CA THR A 31 -0.24 16.32 25.83
C THR A 31 -1.05 17.62 25.82
N THR A 32 -2.36 17.52 26.01
CA THR A 32 -3.28 18.67 26.21
C THR A 32 -4.27 18.30 27.32
N GLY A 33 -4.69 19.25 28.15
CA GLY A 33 -5.59 18.99 29.28
C GLY A 33 -4.94 18.20 30.43
N ASP A 34 -5.76 17.54 31.26
CA ASP A 34 -5.30 16.74 32.40
C ASP A 34 -4.84 15.34 31.94
N VAL A 35 -3.53 15.21 31.75
CA VAL A 35 -2.83 13.96 31.40
C VAL A 35 -1.78 13.65 32.46
N GLN A 36 -1.93 12.53 33.15
CA GLN A 36 -1.00 12.06 34.18
C GLN A 36 -0.21 10.86 33.68
N HIS A 37 1.09 10.81 34.00
CA HIS A 37 1.99 9.72 33.66
C HIS A 37 2.01 9.36 32.16
N ALA A 38 2.07 10.37 31.28
CA ALA A 38 2.07 10.15 29.83
C ALA A 38 3.21 9.23 29.35
N ASP A 39 4.40 9.34 29.96
CA ASP A 39 5.56 8.52 29.61
C ASP A 39 5.37 7.02 29.91
N ALA A 40 4.38 6.65 30.72
CA ALA A 40 4.04 5.24 30.93
C ALA A 40 3.58 4.55 29.63
N LEU A 41 3.07 5.30 28.64
CA LEU A 41 2.75 4.76 27.31
C LEU A 41 3.98 4.26 26.54
N LEU A 42 5.19 4.71 26.92
CA LEU A 42 6.45 4.31 26.29
C LEU A 42 7.10 3.10 26.99
N SER A 43 6.58 2.72 28.16
CA SER A 43 7.18 1.70 29.03
C SER A 43 6.82 0.28 28.59
N ASP A 44 7.65 -0.68 28.99
CA ASP A 44 7.34 -2.09 28.80
C ASP A 44 6.09 -2.50 29.58
N HIS A 45 5.25 -3.32 28.95
CA HIS A 45 4.09 -3.95 29.56
C HIS A 45 3.76 -5.28 28.88
N ASP A 46 3.06 -6.17 29.59
CA ASP A 46 2.81 -7.56 29.18
C ASP A 46 1.75 -7.74 28.07
N GLY A 47 1.32 -6.66 27.40
CA GLY A 47 0.25 -6.68 26.39
C GLY A 47 -1.14 -7.10 26.89
N GLN A 48 -1.30 -7.26 28.21
CA GLN A 48 -2.48 -7.81 28.86
C GLN A 48 -3.01 -6.87 29.96
N VAL A 49 -4.33 -6.65 29.97
CA VAL A 49 -4.98 -5.93 31.07
C VAL A 49 -5.00 -6.83 32.31
N THR A 50 -4.59 -6.28 33.45
CA THR A 50 -4.48 -7.03 34.72
C THR A 50 -5.47 -6.50 35.75
N LEU A 51 -5.39 -6.94 37.00
CA LEU A 51 -6.16 -6.35 38.11
C LEU A 51 -5.42 -5.21 38.81
N ASP A 52 -4.13 -5.00 38.50
CA ASP A 52 -3.33 -3.91 39.05
C ASP A 52 -3.53 -2.62 38.24
N ARG A 53 -3.64 -1.49 38.94
CA ARG A 53 -3.95 -0.16 38.39
C ARG A 53 -2.78 0.83 38.46
N GLY A 54 -1.66 0.44 39.04
CA GLY A 54 -0.51 1.31 39.28
C GLY A 54 0.31 1.62 38.02
N GLY A 55 0.91 2.82 37.98
CA GLY A 55 1.92 3.20 36.98
C GLY A 55 1.40 3.47 35.57
N ASN A 56 0.10 3.61 35.40
CA ASN A 56 -0.56 3.76 34.10
C ASN A 56 -0.82 5.23 33.73
N THR A 57 -1.01 5.51 32.44
CA THR A 57 -1.39 6.84 31.95
C THR A 57 -2.86 7.13 32.21
N ILE A 58 -3.17 8.32 32.72
CA ILE A 58 -4.55 8.73 33.03
C ILE A 58 -4.89 9.99 32.25
N LEU A 59 -6.01 9.97 31.52
CA LEU A 59 -6.63 11.14 30.90
C LEU A 59 -7.90 11.47 31.66
N THR A 60 -8.12 12.76 31.98
CA THR A 60 -9.30 13.22 32.70
C THR A 60 -9.92 14.44 32.01
N ASN A 61 -11.23 14.40 31.78
CA ASN A 61 -12.02 15.55 31.34
C ASN A 61 -12.82 16.10 32.51
N LYS A 62 -12.67 17.39 32.81
CA LYS A 62 -13.46 18.16 33.78
C LYS A 62 -13.68 19.57 33.25
N ASP A 63 -14.78 20.19 33.67
CA ASP A 63 -15.07 21.61 33.41
C ASP A 63 -15.00 22.04 31.93
N GLY A 64 -15.32 21.11 31.01
CA GLY A 64 -15.31 21.35 29.56
C GLY A 64 -13.93 21.24 28.89
N GLU A 65 -12.86 20.93 29.65
CA GLU A 65 -11.54 20.63 29.07
C GLU A 65 -11.48 19.23 28.46
N ARG A 66 -10.71 19.09 27.38
CA ARG A 66 -10.48 17.83 26.66
C ARG A 66 -9.03 17.39 26.79
N ALA A 67 -8.80 16.31 27.51
CA ALA A 67 -7.50 15.67 27.65
C ALA A 67 -7.13 14.87 26.40
N SER A 68 -5.90 15.01 25.92
CA SER A 68 -5.41 14.29 24.74
C SER A 68 -3.91 14.05 24.74
N VAL A 69 -3.50 13.03 23.99
CA VAL A 69 -2.10 12.68 23.72
C VAL A 69 -1.87 12.51 22.22
N LEU A 70 -0.70 12.92 21.74
CA LEU A 70 -0.21 12.64 20.40
C LEU A 70 1.01 11.72 20.49
N LEU A 71 0.92 10.55 19.85
CA LEU A 71 1.94 9.51 19.87
C LEU A 71 2.67 9.43 18.53
N ASP A 72 3.96 9.12 18.58
CA ASP A 72 4.79 8.77 17.42
C ASP A 72 5.29 7.34 17.57
N PHE A 73 5.03 6.50 16.56
CA PHE A 73 5.50 5.12 16.49
C PHE A 73 6.85 4.97 15.78
N GLY A 74 7.44 6.08 15.32
CA GLY A 74 8.81 6.16 14.83
C GLY A 74 8.94 5.91 13.34
N ARG A 75 8.08 5.06 12.75
CA ARG A 75 8.02 4.76 11.31
C ARG A 75 6.58 4.56 10.87
N GLU A 76 6.38 4.58 9.55
CA GLU A 76 5.08 4.32 8.92
C GLU A 76 4.66 2.87 9.15
N ILE A 77 3.36 2.64 9.41
CA ILE A 77 2.80 1.34 9.80
C ILE A 77 1.51 1.12 9.03
N ASN A 78 1.37 -0.04 8.39
CA ASN A 78 0.06 -0.58 8.03
C ASN A 78 -0.46 -1.42 9.18
N GLY A 79 -1.65 -1.11 9.68
CA GLY A 79 -2.36 -1.97 10.62
C GLY A 79 -3.25 -1.19 11.59
N SER A 80 -3.37 -1.65 12.83
CA SER A 80 -4.37 -1.14 13.78
C SER A 80 -3.75 -0.48 15.01
N LEU A 81 -4.54 0.21 15.80
CA LEU A 81 -4.20 0.57 17.18
C LEU A 81 -4.85 -0.41 18.15
N ARG A 82 -4.11 -0.89 19.13
CA ARG A 82 -4.60 -1.67 20.27
C ARG A 82 -4.60 -0.79 21.51
N ILE A 83 -5.76 -0.71 22.14
CA ILE A 83 -6.00 0.12 23.32
C ILE A 83 -6.26 -0.79 24.51
N LEU A 84 -5.35 -0.78 25.48
CA LEU A 84 -5.46 -1.54 26.72
C LEU A 84 -6.00 -0.62 27.82
N THR A 85 -7.29 -0.73 28.12
CA THR A 85 -7.97 0.09 29.13
C THR A 85 -8.03 -0.67 30.45
N GLN A 86 -7.33 -0.17 31.47
CA GLN A 86 -7.35 -0.75 32.81
C GLN A 86 -8.62 -0.34 33.57
N ALA A 87 -9.01 0.93 33.46
CA ALA A 87 -10.25 1.44 34.03
C ALA A 87 -10.75 2.66 33.25
N CYS A 88 -12.06 2.85 33.23
CA CYS A 88 -12.68 4.10 32.82
C CYS A 88 -13.92 4.37 33.69
N GLN A 89 -14.26 5.64 33.86
CA GLN A 89 -15.46 6.08 34.57
C GLN A 89 -16.17 7.14 33.73
N PRO A 90 -17.37 6.88 33.19
CA PRO A 90 -18.18 5.65 33.33
C PRO A 90 -17.51 4.39 32.75
N ARG A 91 -18.02 3.18 33.07
CA ARG A 91 -17.41 1.88 32.67
C ARG A 91 -17.31 1.65 31.15
N GLN A 92 -17.86 2.56 30.37
CA GLN A 92 -17.65 2.71 28.94
C GLN A 92 -17.53 4.21 28.66
N THR A 93 -16.65 4.58 27.74
CA THR A 93 -16.47 5.96 27.30
C THR A 93 -15.93 5.97 25.87
N LYS A 94 -15.86 7.15 25.26
CA LYS A 94 -15.39 7.34 23.90
C LYS A 94 -14.06 8.09 23.85
N LEU A 95 -13.25 7.67 22.89
CA LEU A 95 -12.04 8.37 22.45
C LEU A 95 -12.26 8.91 21.06
N ARG A 96 -11.69 10.07 20.74
CA ARG A 96 -11.49 10.52 19.36
C ARG A 96 -10.12 10.07 18.92
N LEU A 97 -10.07 9.24 17.88
CA LEU A 97 -8.82 8.74 17.31
C LEU A 97 -8.56 9.42 15.98
N ARG A 98 -7.32 9.88 15.80
CA ARG A 98 -6.84 10.46 14.53
C ARG A 98 -5.48 9.92 14.11
N PHE A 99 -5.45 9.26 12.95
CA PHE A 99 -4.29 8.51 12.42
C PHE A 99 -3.62 9.23 11.26
N GLY A 100 -2.36 9.64 11.37
CA GLY A 100 -1.66 10.36 10.30
C GLY A 100 -0.28 9.82 9.96
N GLU A 101 0.09 9.94 8.69
CA GLU A 101 1.47 9.74 8.20
C GLU A 101 2.36 10.93 8.60
N SER A 102 1.72 12.07 8.91
CA SER A 102 2.37 13.27 9.44
C SER A 102 1.71 13.77 10.73
N VAL A 103 2.48 14.48 11.56
CA VAL A 103 1.98 15.18 12.75
C VAL A 103 0.82 16.12 12.38
N SER A 104 0.98 16.91 11.31
CA SER A 104 -0.04 17.84 10.84
C SER A 104 -1.34 17.14 10.47
N GLU A 105 -1.26 15.96 9.86
CA GLU A 105 -2.43 15.17 9.52
C GLU A 105 -3.10 14.62 10.78
N ALA A 106 -2.37 13.98 11.69
CA ALA A 106 -2.90 13.42 12.94
C ALA A 106 -3.65 14.45 13.82
N ILE A 107 -3.27 15.73 13.78
CA ILE A 107 -3.94 16.80 14.55
C ILE A 107 -5.02 17.57 13.78
N THR A 108 -5.23 17.30 12.49
CA THR A 108 -6.24 17.98 11.67
C THR A 108 -7.55 17.18 11.66
N PRO A 109 -8.70 17.75 12.10
CA PRO A 109 -10.00 17.11 11.95
C PRO A 109 -10.44 17.03 10.48
N THR A 110 -11.26 16.05 10.16
CA THR A 110 -11.91 15.93 8.84
C THR A 110 -13.25 16.69 8.79
N PRO A 111 -13.66 17.21 7.62
CA PRO A 111 -12.88 17.37 6.39
C PRO A 111 -11.96 18.61 6.46
N GLY A 112 -10.71 18.53 5.96
CA GLY A 112 -9.85 19.71 5.86
C GLY A 112 -8.42 19.44 5.36
N LYS A 113 -7.86 20.38 4.58
CA LYS A 113 -6.45 20.37 4.08
C LYS A 113 -5.99 19.06 3.41
N GLY A 114 -6.89 18.38 2.71
CA GLY A 114 -6.60 17.09 2.06
C GLY A 114 -6.65 15.88 3.00
N ALA A 115 -6.90 16.07 4.30
CA ALA A 115 -7.20 14.99 5.23
C ALA A 115 -8.67 14.58 5.05
N THR A 116 -8.89 13.37 4.54
CA THR A 116 -10.21 12.75 4.32
C THR A 116 -10.29 11.40 5.04
N ASN A 117 -11.45 10.74 4.96
CA ASN A 117 -11.66 9.35 5.41
C ASN A 117 -11.87 8.44 4.19
N ASP A 118 -11.25 8.75 3.04
CA ASP A 118 -11.41 7.97 1.81
C ASP A 118 -10.73 6.61 1.95
N HIS A 119 -11.38 5.55 1.47
CA HIS A 119 -10.99 4.14 1.56
C HIS A 119 -10.94 3.57 2.99
N VAL A 120 -10.40 4.33 3.95
CA VAL A 120 -10.31 3.94 5.36
C VAL A 120 -10.49 5.15 6.28
N GLY A 121 -11.24 4.95 7.37
CA GLY A 121 -11.40 5.96 8.40
C GLY A 121 -10.10 6.23 9.15
N ARG A 122 -9.66 7.50 9.16
CA ARG A 122 -8.55 7.98 9.99
C ARG A 122 -8.97 8.91 11.10
N ASP A 123 -10.18 9.48 11.08
CA ASP A 123 -10.69 10.40 12.10
C ASP A 123 -12.11 10.03 12.54
N TYR A 124 -12.27 9.46 13.74
CA TYR A 124 -13.54 8.94 14.24
C TYR A 124 -13.58 8.78 15.77
N GLU A 125 -14.78 8.63 16.32
CA GLU A 125 -14.98 8.23 17.72
C GLU A 125 -14.92 6.71 17.87
N PHE A 126 -14.22 6.24 18.90
CA PHE A 126 -14.04 4.83 19.24
C PHE A 126 -14.42 4.58 20.69
N SER A 127 -15.36 3.66 20.92
CA SER A 127 -15.81 3.29 22.26
C SER A 127 -14.85 2.30 22.92
N ILE A 128 -14.46 2.58 24.16
CA ILE A 128 -13.64 1.71 24.99
C ILE A 128 -14.42 1.25 26.23
N SER A 129 -14.05 0.10 26.79
CA SER A 129 -14.69 -0.49 27.96
C SER A 129 -13.70 -0.71 29.10
N PHE A 130 -14.22 -0.66 30.33
CA PHE A 130 -13.50 -1.02 31.54
C PHE A 130 -12.90 -2.42 31.41
N MET A 131 -11.60 -2.55 31.70
CA MET A 131 -10.83 -3.79 31.55
C MET A 131 -10.85 -4.39 30.14
N GLY A 132 -10.87 -3.54 29.11
CA GLY A 132 -10.89 -3.95 27.71
C GLY A 132 -9.51 -3.92 27.04
N ALA A 133 -9.28 -4.88 26.14
CA ALA A 133 -8.24 -4.81 25.12
C ALA A 133 -8.94 -4.77 23.76
N MET A 134 -8.89 -3.63 23.08
CA MET A 134 -9.68 -3.38 21.87
C MET A 134 -8.77 -2.91 20.73
N ASP A 135 -8.94 -3.51 19.57
CA ASP A 135 -8.21 -3.17 18.34
C ASP A 135 -9.10 -2.31 17.43
N THR A 136 -8.52 -1.32 16.76
CA THR A 136 -9.20 -0.52 15.74
C THR A 136 -9.22 -1.22 14.38
N SER A 137 -9.91 -0.63 13.40
CA SER A 137 -9.75 -1.01 11.99
C SER A 137 -8.31 -0.73 11.50
N GLU A 138 -7.89 -1.47 10.48
CA GLU A 138 -6.58 -1.29 9.83
C GLU A 138 -6.53 0.02 9.04
N THR A 139 -5.48 0.83 9.22
CA THR A 139 -5.16 2.05 8.46
C THR A 139 -3.64 2.20 8.28
N GLY A 140 -3.20 3.14 7.45
CA GLY A 140 -1.79 3.54 7.33
C GLY A 140 -1.50 4.75 8.23
N PHE A 141 -0.50 4.64 9.11
CA PHE A 141 -0.12 5.73 10.01
C PHE A 141 1.29 5.60 10.59
N ARG A 142 1.83 6.74 11.02
CA ARG A 142 2.96 6.82 11.96
C ARG A 142 2.58 7.48 13.28
N PHE A 143 1.64 8.42 13.23
CA PHE A 143 1.24 9.26 14.36
C PHE A 143 -0.21 9.01 14.71
N VAL A 144 -0.53 8.98 16.00
CA VAL A 144 -1.90 8.81 16.48
C VAL A 144 -2.22 9.83 17.55
N TYR A 145 -3.25 10.63 17.30
CA TYR A 145 -3.85 11.52 18.28
C TYR A 145 -5.02 10.83 18.96
N ILE A 146 -5.04 10.84 20.28
CA ILE A 146 -6.04 10.20 21.13
C ILE A 146 -6.57 11.26 22.09
N GLU A 147 -7.86 11.55 22.01
CA GLU A 147 -8.54 12.51 22.89
C GLU A 147 -9.71 11.86 23.61
N LEU A 148 -9.87 12.15 24.89
CA LEU A 148 -11.03 11.71 25.65
C LEU A 148 -12.24 12.59 25.28
N VAL A 149 -13.36 12.00 24.90
CA VAL A 149 -14.51 12.74 24.36
C VAL A 149 -15.53 13.10 25.42
N ASP A 150 -15.83 12.19 26.36
CA ASP A 150 -16.94 12.40 27.31
C ASP A 150 -16.53 13.39 28.42
N ASP A 151 -17.48 14.23 28.86
CA ASP A 151 -17.29 15.15 29.99
C ASP A 151 -17.28 14.40 31.33
N ASN A 152 -16.62 15.00 32.33
CA ASN A 152 -16.58 14.49 33.71
C ASN A 152 -16.18 13.02 33.79
N THR A 153 -15.22 12.63 32.95
CA THR A 153 -14.83 11.25 32.69
C THR A 153 -13.33 11.10 32.84
N ALA A 154 -12.89 9.91 33.26
CA ALA A 154 -11.47 9.57 33.32
C ALA A 154 -11.21 8.18 32.73
N VAL A 155 -10.05 8.03 32.08
CA VAL A 155 -9.55 6.78 31.52
C VAL A 155 -8.15 6.53 32.02
N ASN A 156 -7.91 5.29 32.46
CA ASN A 156 -6.61 4.76 32.86
C ASN A 156 -6.18 3.71 31.82
N PHE A 157 -5.17 4.05 31.02
CA PHE A 157 -4.59 3.21 29.98
C PHE A 157 -3.45 2.36 30.55
N LYS A 158 -3.58 1.04 30.43
CA LYS A 158 -2.47 0.11 30.70
C LYS A 158 -1.39 0.23 29.63
N GLY A 159 -1.79 0.51 28.39
CA GLY A 159 -0.90 0.61 27.25
C GLY A 159 -1.64 0.96 25.98
N ILE A 160 -0.90 1.50 25.01
CA ILE A 160 -1.36 1.78 23.65
C ILE A 160 -0.29 1.19 22.73
N GLU A 161 -0.69 0.31 21.83
CA GLU A 161 0.23 -0.35 20.89
C GLU A 161 -0.29 -0.14 19.47
N ALA A 162 0.62 0.00 18.51
CA ALA A 162 0.29 -0.26 17.12
C ALA A 162 0.38 -1.77 16.88
N ILE A 163 -0.47 -2.27 16.01
CA ILE A 163 -0.40 -3.61 15.44
C ILE A 163 0.11 -3.43 14.03
N LEU A 164 1.38 -3.70 13.78
CA LEU A 164 1.95 -3.77 12.44
C LEU A 164 1.48 -5.06 11.76
N ILE A 165 0.92 -4.93 10.55
CA ILE A 165 0.39 -6.03 9.75
C ILE A 165 1.10 -6.04 8.40
N VAL A 166 2.01 -7.00 8.25
CA VAL A 166 2.91 -7.15 7.10
C VAL A 166 3.12 -8.63 6.81
N ARG A 167 3.53 -9.00 5.60
CA ARG A 167 4.04 -10.34 5.34
C ARG A 167 5.34 -10.54 6.13
N ASP A 168 5.54 -11.69 6.74
CA ASP A 168 6.81 -12.00 7.42
C ASP A 168 7.78 -12.56 6.38
N LEU A 169 8.59 -11.67 5.79
CA LEU A 169 9.47 -11.94 4.66
C LEU A 169 10.93 -11.67 5.00
N ASP A 170 11.81 -12.54 4.49
CA ASP A 170 13.25 -12.31 4.50
C ASP A 170 13.64 -11.26 3.44
N TYR A 171 14.47 -10.30 3.83
CA TYR A 171 15.13 -9.36 2.91
C TYR A 171 16.39 -10.03 2.35
N ILE A 172 16.24 -10.76 1.24
CA ILE A 172 17.33 -11.52 0.63
C ILE A 172 18.24 -10.65 -0.25
N GLY A 173 17.73 -9.53 -0.75
CA GLY A 173 18.49 -8.50 -1.46
C GLY A 173 18.88 -7.36 -0.54
N SER A 174 20.09 -6.83 -0.74
CA SER A 174 20.64 -5.72 0.04
C SER A 174 21.49 -4.79 -0.81
N PHE A 175 21.57 -3.53 -0.40
CA PHE A 175 22.46 -2.53 -1.00
C PHE A 175 23.16 -1.74 0.10
N GLU A 176 24.45 -1.49 -0.08
CA GLU A 176 25.21 -0.59 0.78
C GLU A 176 26.30 0.09 -0.05
N CYS A 177 26.51 1.38 0.16
CA CYS A 177 27.60 2.13 -0.41
C CYS A 177 28.22 3.11 0.61
N SER A 178 29.26 3.84 0.19
CA SER A 178 29.96 4.80 1.05
C SER A 178 29.14 6.05 1.39
N ASP A 179 28.01 6.28 0.70
CA ASP A 179 27.12 7.40 0.99
C ASP A 179 25.98 6.95 1.92
N PRO A 180 25.98 7.34 3.20
CA PRO A 180 24.96 6.93 4.15
C PRO A 180 23.56 7.46 3.78
N LEU A 181 23.44 8.53 3.00
CA LEU A 181 22.14 9.00 2.54
C LEU A 181 21.53 8.02 1.53
N LEU A 182 22.33 7.48 0.61
CA LEU A 182 21.86 6.49 -0.36
C LEU A 182 21.44 5.19 0.32
N ASN A 183 22.15 4.76 1.36
CA ASN A 183 21.77 3.59 2.15
C ASN A 183 20.40 3.80 2.81
N ASN A 184 20.19 4.97 3.43
CA ASN A 184 18.90 5.29 4.05
C ASN A 184 17.75 5.40 3.03
N ILE A 185 18.02 5.89 1.81
CA ILE A 185 17.04 5.93 0.72
C ILE A 185 16.65 4.50 0.33
N PHE A 186 17.63 3.60 0.20
CA PHE A 186 17.38 2.20 -0.11
C PHE A 186 16.54 1.51 0.97
N ASP A 187 16.93 1.62 2.24
CA ASP A 187 16.19 1.02 3.36
C ASP A 187 14.74 1.53 3.44
N THR A 188 14.56 2.83 3.18
CA THR A 188 13.22 3.44 3.15
C THR A 188 12.40 2.89 1.99
N ALA A 189 12.96 2.83 0.78
CA ALA A 189 12.28 2.30 -0.39
C ALA A 189 11.89 0.82 -0.22
N ALA A 190 12.80 0.00 0.31
CA ALA A 190 12.54 -1.41 0.59
C ALA A 190 11.40 -1.59 1.60
N TYR A 191 11.40 -0.80 2.68
CA TYR A 191 10.34 -0.85 3.68
C TYR A 191 8.99 -0.35 3.13
N THR A 192 8.98 0.69 2.29
CA THR A 192 7.76 1.19 1.64
C THR A 192 7.12 0.12 0.76
N VAL A 193 7.91 -0.55 -0.08
CA VAL A 193 7.41 -1.64 -0.93
C VAL A 193 6.89 -2.79 -0.07
N HIS A 194 7.59 -3.16 1.00
CA HIS A 194 7.13 -4.22 1.91
C HIS A 194 5.80 -3.86 2.59
N LEU A 195 5.64 -2.62 3.04
CA LEU A 195 4.37 -2.15 3.61
C LEU A 195 3.21 -2.30 2.62
N ASN A 196 3.46 -2.14 1.32
CA ASN A 196 2.47 -2.31 0.25
C ASN A 196 2.22 -3.79 -0.13
N MET A 197 3.09 -4.73 0.27
CA MET A 197 2.92 -6.17 0.04
C MET A 197 1.93 -6.79 1.04
N GLN A 198 0.63 -6.64 0.78
CA GLN A 198 -0.44 -7.16 1.62
C GLN A 198 -0.99 -8.48 1.05
N GLU A 199 -2.29 -8.77 1.15
CA GLU A 199 -2.87 -9.93 0.46
C GLU A 199 -2.68 -9.83 -1.06
N TYR A 200 -2.68 -8.60 -1.55
CA TYR A 200 -2.29 -8.16 -2.88
C TYR A 200 -1.29 -7.00 -2.73
N LEU A 201 -0.59 -6.67 -3.81
CA LEU A 201 0.25 -5.49 -3.89
C LEU A 201 -0.61 -4.22 -4.02
N TRP A 202 -0.55 -3.35 -3.02
CA TRP A 202 -1.28 -2.08 -2.99
C TRP A 202 -0.41 -0.91 -3.44
N ASP A 203 -1.02 0.12 -4.01
CA ASP A 203 -0.35 1.40 -4.29
C ASP A 203 0.11 2.14 -3.02
N GLY A 204 -0.71 2.08 -1.96
CA GLY A 204 -0.45 2.80 -0.72
C GLY A 204 -1.25 2.29 0.47
N ILE A 205 -0.60 2.24 1.64
CA ILE A 205 -1.18 1.64 2.85
C ILE A 205 -2.27 2.47 3.53
N LYS A 206 -2.36 3.77 3.31
CA LYS A 206 -3.46 4.61 3.84
C LYS A 206 -4.55 4.76 2.80
N ARG A 207 -4.14 5.12 1.59
CA ARG A 207 -4.98 5.40 0.43
C ARG A 207 -4.13 5.14 -0.85
N ASP A 208 -4.61 4.46 -1.88
CA ASP A 208 -5.99 3.96 -2.07
C ASP A 208 -6.20 2.50 -1.59
N ARG A 209 -5.12 1.74 -1.31
CA ARG A 209 -5.14 0.30 -0.95
C ARG A 209 -5.66 -0.60 -2.07
N LEU A 210 -5.31 -0.26 -3.30
CA LEU A 210 -5.81 -0.91 -4.51
C LEU A 210 -4.65 -1.43 -5.36
N VAL A 211 -4.96 -2.42 -6.21
CA VAL A 211 -4.02 -2.96 -7.19
C VAL A 211 -4.03 -2.06 -8.42
N TRP A 212 -2.97 -1.28 -8.59
CA TRP A 212 -2.79 -0.36 -9.71
C TRP A 212 -1.60 -0.76 -10.57
N GLN A 213 -1.84 -1.13 -11.83
CA GLN A 213 -0.78 -1.69 -12.69
C GLN A 213 0.39 -0.73 -12.98
N GLY A 214 0.12 0.58 -13.05
CA GLY A 214 1.18 1.57 -13.21
C GLY A 214 2.17 1.57 -12.04
N ASP A 215 1.63 1.54 -10.82
CA ASP A 215 2.38 1.48 -9.57
C ASP A 215 3.11 0.13 -9.42
N MET A 216 2.46 -0.96 -9.83
CA MET A 216 3.04 -2.30 -9.75
C MET A 216 4.34 -2.47 -10.54
N HIS A 217 4.56 -1.72 -11.63
CA HIS A 217 5.78 -1.92 -12.44
C HIS A 217 7.08 -1.65 -11.67
N PRO A 218 7.31 -0.44 -11.10
CA PRO A 218 8.48 -0.20 -10.26
C PRO A 218 8.50 -1.06 -8.99
N GLU A 219 7.34 -1.38 -8.42
CA GLU A 219 7.25 -2.26 -7.24
C GLU A 219 7.67 -3.70 -7.59
N SER A 220 7.30 -4.23 -8.76
CA SER A 220 7.62 -5.61 -9.18
C SER A 220 9.12 -5.83 -9.29
N VAL A 221 9.84 -4.88 -9.88
CA VAL A 221 11.31 -4.92 -9.99
C VAL A 221 11.94 -4.89 -8.58
N SER A 222 11.43 -3.99 -7.72
CA SER A 222 11.92 -3.85 -6.34
C SER A 222 11.67 -5.12 -5.52
N ILE A 223 10.49 -5.72 -5.64
CA ILE A 223 10.11 -6.95 -4.95
C ILE A 223 11.00 -8.11 -5.38
N CYS A 224 11.17 -8.30 -6.69
CA CYS A 224 12.04 -9.37 -7.19
C CYS A 224 13.49 -9.20 -6.72
N ALA A 225 13.99 -7.96 -6.67
CA ALA A 225 15.36 -7.69 -6.23
C ALA A 225 15.57 -7.86 -4.73
N ILE A 226 14.59 -7.50 -3.90
CA ILE A 226 14.73 -7.43 -2.43
C ILE A 226 14.20 -8.69 -1.74
N PHE A 227 13.05 -9.19 -2.18
CA PHE A 227 12.31 -10.31 -1.55
C PHE A 227 12.29 -11.58 -2.40
N GLY A 228 12.79 -11.51 -3.65
CA GLY A 228 12.81 -12.64 -4.58
C GLY A 228 11.45 -12.95 -5.20
N ASP A 229 11.29 -14.20 -5.63
CA ASP A 229 10.02 -14.69 -6.17
C ASP A 229 8.93 -14.70 -5.09
N ASN A 230 7.94 -13.82 -5.23
CA ASN A 230 6.88 -13.63 -4.25
C ASN A 230 5.49 -13.70 -4.88
N GLU A 231 4.61 -14.52 -4.30
CA GLU A 231 3.24 -14.75 -4.80
C GLU A 231 2.36 -13.50 -4.84
N VAL A 232 2.71 -12.42 -4.14
CA VAL A 232 1.94 -11.17 -4.17
C VAL A 232 1.86 -10.60 -5.60
N LEU A 233 2.92 -10.77 -6.40
CA LEU A 233 2.99 -10.29 -7.77
C LEU A 233 2.01 -11.04 -8.70
N PRO A 234 2.09 -12.37 -8.86
CA PRO A 234 1.16 -13.10 -9.71
C PRO A 234 -0.29 -12.95 -9.23
N ARG A 235 -0.54 -12.96 -7.91
CA ARG A 235 -1.91 -12.76 -7.37
C ARG A 235 -2.51 -11.41 -7.74
N SER A 236 -1.71 -10.34 -7.71
CA SER A 236 -2.14 -9.00 -8.13
C SER A 236 -2.36 -8.92 -9.64
N MET A 237 -1.40 -9.40 -10.44
CA MET A 237 -1.49 -9.38 -11.90
C MET A 237 -2.68 -10.19 -12.43
N ASP A 238 -2.94 -11.36 -11.84
CA ASP A 238 -4.11 -12.19 -12.17
C ASP A 238 -5.43 -11.54 -11.75
N THR A 239 -5.42 -10.78 -10.65
CA THR A 239 -6.60 -10.03 -10.23
C THR A 239 -6.97 -8.95 -11.23
N SER A 240 -5.98 -8.20 -11.71
CA SER A 240 -6.18 -7.19 -12.76
C SER A 240 -6.73 -7.83 -14.05
N LYS A 241 -6.12 -8.92 -14.52
CA LYS A 241 -6.62 -9.71 -15.66
C LYS A 241 -8.08 -10.16 -15.47
N ARG A 242 -8.42 -10.67 -14.28
CA ARG A 242 -9.77 -11.19 -13.97
C ARG A 242 -10.85 -10.12 -13.97
N ILE A 243 -10.57 -8.94 -13.41
CA ILE A 243 -11.57 -7.86 -13.31
C ILE A 243 -11.66 -7.03 -14.60
N PHE A 244 -10.61 -7.06 -15.44
CA PHE A 244 -10.56 -6.40 -16.74
C PHE A 244 -10.41 -7.44 -17.87
N PRO A 245 -11.50 -8.15 -18.26
CA PRO A 245 -11.45 -9.06 -19.41
C PRO A 245 -11.11 -8.31 -20.71
N LEU A 246 -10.65 -9.04 -21.73
CA LEU A 246 -10.31 -8.49 -23.05
C LEU A 246 -11.43 -7.58 -23.60
N GLY A 247 -11.02 -6.45 -24.17
CA GLY A 247 -11.92 -5.37 -24.58
C GLY A 247 -12.19 -4.31 -23.49
N LYS A 248 -11.69 -4.51 -22.26
CA LYS A 248 -11.66 -3.48 -21.22
C LYS A 248 -10.23 -3.16 -20.80
N TRP A 249 -9.93 -1.88 -20.66
CA TRP A 249 -8.64 -1.43 -20.13
C TRP A 249 -8.57 -1.60 -18.62
N MET A 250 -7.36 -1.87 -18.11
CA MET A 250 -7.04 -1.85 -16.69
C MET A 250 -7.04 -0.42 -16.16
N VAL A 251 -8.21 0.20 -16.11
CA VAL A 251 -8.45 1.65 -15.94
C VAL A 251 -7.99 2.47 -17.17
N PHE A 252 -6.71 2.39 -17.54
CA PHE A 252 -6.16 3.08 -18.71
C PHE A 252 -5.51 2.10 -19.70
N PRO A 253 -5.45 2.41 -21.01
CA PRO A 253 -4.68 1.60 -21.96
C PRO A 253 -3.23 1.41 -21.51
N THR A 254 -2.62 2.48 -20.97
CA THR A 254 -1.24 2.46 -20.44
C THR A 254 -1.07 1.52 -19.26
N TYR A 255 -2.07 1.32 -18.43
CA TYR A 255 -2.03 0.36 -17.32
C TYR A 255 -2.11 -1.08 -17.82
N SER A 256 -2.76 -1.31 -18.95
CA SER A 256 -2.75 -2.62 -19.62
C SER A 256 -1.39 -2.90 -20.27
N MET A 257 -0.70 -1.85 -20.75
CA MET A 257 0.71 -1.93 -21.16
C MET A 257 1.63 -2.24 -19.98
N TRP A 258 1.46 -1.56 -18.84
CA TRP A 258 2.20 -1.84 -17.62
C TRP A 258 1.99 -3.26 -17.10
N TRP A 259 0.83 -3.87 -17.31
CA TRP A 259 0.61 -5.29 -17.01
C TRP A 259 1.54 -6.20 -17.82
N ILE A 260 1.76 -5.94 -19.12
CA ILE A 260 2.74 -6.69 -19.94
C ILE A 260 4.15 -6.44 -19.42
N MET A 261 4.49 -5.20 -19.09
CA MET A 261 5.81 -4.85 -18.53
C MET A 261 6.07 -5.55 -17.19
N CYS A 262 5.08 -5.64 -16.30
CA CYS A 262 5.21 -6.37 -15.03
C CYS A 262 5.50 -7.87 -15.26
N HIS A 263 4.84 -8.51 -16.24
CA HIS A 263 5.14 -9.90 -16.61
C HIS A 263 6.55 -10.05 -17.19
N HIS A 264 6.99 -9.07 -17.99
CA HIS A 264 8.34 -9.03 -18.52
C HIS A 264 9.36 -9.01 -17.39
N GLU A 265 9.24 -8.07 -16.45
CA GLU A 265 10.15 -7.97 -15.32
C GLU A 265 10.11 -9.20 -14.43
N TYR A 266 8.93 -9.70 -14.08
CA TYR A 266 8.78 -10.88 -13.23
C TYR A 266 9.40 -12.13 -13.89
N TYR A 267 9.15 -12.36 -15.19
CA TYR A 267 9.74 -13.49 -15.90
C TYR A 267 11.26 -13.35 -16.04
N ARG A 268 11.77 -12.14 -16.32
CA ARG A 268 13.21 -11.88 -16.43
C ARG A 268 13.96 -12.14 -15.12
N HIS A 269 13.34 -11.91 -13.97
CA HIS A 269 13.96 -12.16 -12.67
C HIS A 269 13.85 -13.63 -12.25
N ASN A 270 12.70 -14.25 -12.48
CA ASN A 270 12.38 -15.55 -11.86
C ASN A 270 12.36 -16.73 -12.83
N GLY A 271 12.31 -16.49 -14.15
CA GLY A 271 12.31 -17.53 -15.18
C GLY A 271 11.10 -18.48 -15.13
N ASN A 272 10.00 -18.07 -14.50
CA ASN A 272 8.83 -18.91 -14.30
C ASN A 272 7.99 -19.04 -15.58
N LEU A 273 8.41 -19.95 -16.46
CA LEU A 273 7.78 -20.19 -17.75
C LEU A 273 6.37 -20.80 -17.62
N ASP A 274 6.14 -21.60 -16.59
CA ASP A 274 4.82 -22.21 -16.36
C ASP A 274 3.78 -21.14 -16.02
N TYR A 275 4.11 -20.20 -15.12
CA TYR A 275 3.23 -19.06 -14.86
C TYR A 275 3.04 -18.19 -16.12
N LEU A 276 4.11 -17.89 -16.87
CA LEU A 276 4.00 -17.10 -18.10
C LEU A 276 3.05 -17.75 -19.13
N ARG A 277 3.06 -19.08 -19.25
CA ARG A 277 2.13 -19.82 -20.14
C ARG A 277 0.66 -19.60 -19.77
N GLU A 278 0.33 -19.47 -18.49
CA GLU A 278 -1.04 -19.17 -18.03
C GLU A 278 -1.54 -17.79 -18.47
N GLN A 279 -0.61 -16.90 -18.85
CA GLN A 279 -0.89 -15.51 -19.24
C GLN A 279 -0.93 -15.34 -20.76
N HIS A 280 -0.51 -16.35 -21.52
CA HIS A 280 -0.33 -16.30 -22.97
C HIS A 280 -1.59 -15.88 -23.72
N GLU A 281 -2.73 -16.53 -23.44
CA GLU A 281 -3.99 -16.26 -24.16
C GLU A 281 -4.44 -14.81 -24.00
N TYR A 282 -4.40 -14.30 -22.76
CA TYR A 282 -4.79 -12.91 -22.48
C TYR A 282 -3.82 -11.93 -23.12
N MET A 283 -2.50 -12.15 -23.00
CA MET A 283 -1.49 -11.29 -23.61
C MET A 283 -1.63 -11.25 -25.13
N ARG A 284 -1.84 -12.40 -25.77
CA ARG A 284 -2.04 -12.54 -27.21
C ARG A 284 -3.30 -11.80 -27.70
N GLY A 285 -4.36 -11.76 -26.87
CA GLY A 285 -5.57 -11.00 -27.17
C GLY A 285 -5.45 -9.49 -26.91
N LEU A 286 -4.66 -9.09 -25.92
CA LEU A 286 -4.49 -7.69 -25.52
C LEU A 286 -3.63 -6.90 -26.53
N ILE A 287 -2.56 -7.52 -27.05
CA ILE A 287 -1.60 -6.87 -27.96
C ILE A 287 -2.29 -6.26 -29.20
N PRO A 288 -3.14 -6.99 -29.95
CA PRO A 288 -3.85 -6.42 -31.09
C PRO A 288 -4.73 -5.22 -30.72
N LEU A 289 -5.45 -5.28 -29.59
CA LEU A 289 -6.30 -4.18 -29.12
C LEU A 289 -5.50 -2.91 -28.85
N LEU A 290 -4.29 -3.04 -28.29
CA LEU A 290 -3.36 -1.91 -28.13
C LEU A 290 -2.89 -1.39 -29.50
N CYS A 291 -2.56 -2.30 -30.42
CA CYS A 291 -2.02 -1.94 -31.73
C CYS A 291 -3.03 -1.26 -32.67
N GLU A 292 -4.33 -1.32 -32.38
CA GLU A 292 -5.38 -0.56 -33.09
C GLU A 292 -5.20 0.96 -32.98
N PHE A 293 -4.53 1.44 -31.93
CA PHE A 293 -4.26 2.86 -31.72
C PHE A 293 -2.93 3.33 -32.34
N ILE A 294 -2.19 2.45 -33.00
CA ILE A 294 -0.96 2.82 -33.71
C ILE A 294 -1.34 3.22 -35.13
N GLY A 295 -1.21 4.51 -35.45
CA GLY A 295 -1.49 5.06 -36.77
C GLY A 295 -0.55 4.52 -37.85
N GLU A 296 -0.93 4.71 -39.11
CA GLU A 296 -0.09 4.31 -40.26
C GLU A 296 1.25 5.07 -40.31
N ASP A 297 1.31 6.26 -39.71
CA ASP A 297 2.52 7.07 -39.52
C ASP A 297 3.37 6.64 -38.31
N GLY A 298 2.86 5.69 -37.51
CA GLY A 298 3.48 5.20 -36.30
C GLY A 298 3.16 5.99 -35.03
N ALA A 299 2.32 7.02 -35.09
CA ALA A 299 1.91 7.76 -33.91
C ALA A 299 0.89 6.97 -33.07
N GLU A 300 1.06 6.97 -31.74
CA GLU A 300 0.05 6.45 -30.82
C GLU A 300 -1.14 7.40 -30.67
N ASN A 301 -2.35 6.85 -30.75
CA ASN A 301 -3.62 7.57 -30.70
C ASN A 301 -4.53 7.02 -29.60
N SER A 302 -3.96 6.61 -28.46
CA SER A 302 -4.72 5.96 -27.39
C SER A 302 -5.77 6.91 -26.79
N PRO A 303 -6.97 6.41 -26.43
CA PRO A 303 -7.94 7.19 -25.69
C PRO A 303 -7.49 7.40 -24.23
N ASP A 304 -8.03 8.44 -23.59
CA ASP A 304 -7.87 8.70 -22.15
C ASP A 304 -6.40 8.64 -21.65
N LYS A 305 -5.51 9.32 -22.38
CA LYS A 305 -4.05 9.31 -22.17
C LYS A 305 -3.66 9.61 -20.72
N PHE A 306 -3.17 8.60 -20.01
CA PHE A 306 -2.62 8.74 -18.67
C PHE A 306 -1.21 8.15 -18.63
N LEU A 307 -0.21 8.99 -18.34
CA LEU A 307 1.16 8.58 -18.12
C LEU A 307 1.55 8.82 -16.66
N ASP A 308 1.43 10.07 -16.22
CA ASP A 308 1.74 10.53 -14.88
C ASP A 308 0.85 11.73 -14.52
N TRP A 309 0.62 11.97 -13.24
CA TRP A 309 -0.22 13.07 -12.76
C TRP A 309 0.26 14.46 -13.20
N PRO A 310 1.56 14.81 -13.13
CA PRO A 310 2.08 16.11 -13.57
C PRO A 310 1.99 16.33 -15.09
N THR A 311 1.90 15.26 -15.90
CA THR A 311 1.78 15.36 -17.36
C THR A 311 0.35 15.20 -17.86
N ARG A 312 -0.60 14.84 -16.98
CA ARG A 312 -2.00 14.55 -17.37
C ARG A 312 -2.68 15.68 -18.13
N SER A 313 -2.37 16.94 -17.82
CA SER A 313 -2.90 18.11 -18.53
C SER A 313 -2.04 18.58 -19.70
N ASP A 314 -0.92 17.91 -19.97
CA ASP A 314 0.05 18.23 -21.01
C ASP A 314 0.00 17.14 -22.09
N GLU A 315 -0.80 17.41 -23.13
CA GLU A 315 -1.12 16.42 -24.16
C GLU A 315 0.11 16.01 -24.98
N ALA A 316 1.01 16.95 -25.26
CA ALA A 316 2.26 16.68 -25.97
C ALA A 316 3.20 15.80 -25.14
N ALA A 317 3.35 16.10 -23.84
CA ALA A 317 4.15 15.26 -22.95
C ALA A 317 3.53 13.87 -22.77
N SER A 318 2.22 13.79 -22.56
CA SER A 318 1.53 12.50 -22.45
C SER A 318 1.71 11.68 -23.72
N HIS A 319 1.56 12.28 -24.90
CA HIS A 319 1.79 11.61 -26.17
C HIS A 319 3.23 11.10 -26.32
N ALA A 320 4.23 11.93 -25.99
CA ALA A 320 5.63 11.54 -26.07
C ALA A 320 5.97 10.34 -25.18
N GLY A 321 5.54 10.37 -23.91
CA GLY A 321 5.82 9.27 -22.99
C GLY A 321 5.01 8.00 -23.31
N ILE A 322 3.76 8.14 -23.77
CA ILE A 322 2.96 6.99 -24.20
C ILE A 322 3.53 6.35 -25.47
N GLN A 323 4.05 7.15 -26.41
CA GLN A 323 4.76 6.63 -27.59
C GLN A 323 5.95 5.76 -27.17
N GLY A 324 6.76 6.23 -26.22
CA GLY A 324 7.85 5.46 -25.64
C GLY A 324 7.37 4.18 -24.95
N LEU A 325 6.29 4.28 -24.17
CA LEU A 325 5.69 3.13 -23.48
C LEU A 325 5.18 2.06 -24.46
N TYR A 326 4.56 2.44 -25.58
CA TYR A 326 4.19 1.49 -26.63
C TYR A 326 5.40 0.76 -27.19
N ALA A 327 6.48 1.48 -27.50
CA ALA A 327 7.70 0.89 -28.03
C ALA A 327 8.32 -0.11 -27.02
N MET A 328 8.40 0.28 -25.74
CA MET A 328 8.87 -0.60 -24.67
C MET A 328 7.98 -1.84 -24.54
N THR A 329 6.66 -1.65 -24.55
CA THR A 329 5.67 -2.73 -24.41
C THR A 329 5.74 -3.71 -25.57
N MET A 330 5.85 -3.24 -26.81
CA MET A 330 5.98 -4.13 -27.98
C MET A 330 7.30 -4.90 -27.95
N SER A 331 8.40 -4.28 -27.50
CA SER A 331 9.67 -4.97 -27.31
C SER A 331 9.58 -6.06 -26.23
N ALA A 332 8.98 -5.74 -25.08
CA ALA A 332 8.80 -6.66 -23.96
C ALA A 332 7.86 -7.82 -24.32
N ALA A 333 6.75 -7.53 -25.00
CA ALA A 333 5.81 -8.51 -25.51
C ALA A 333 6.47 -9.48 -26.49
N ALA A 334 7.24 -8.96 -27.46
CA ALA A 334 7.95 -9.80 -28.42
C ALA A 334 8.89 -10.79 -27.71
N TYR A 335 9.64 -10.32 -26.72
CA TYR A 335 10.52 -11.17 -25.91
C TYR A 335 9.73 -12.28 -25.19
N LEU A 336 8.66 -11.93 -24.48
CA LEU A 336 7.84 -12.92 -23.75
C LEU A 336 7.20 -13.95 -24.69
N LEU A 337 6.78 -13.52 -25.88
CA LEU A 337 6.17 -14.39 -26.88
C LEU A 337 7.19 -15.34 -27.54
N ASP A 338 8.44 -14.90 -27.72
CA ASP A 338 9.52 -15.80 -28.16
C ASP A 338 9.74 -16.92 -27.14
N GLU A 339 9.78 -16.57 -25.85
CA GLU A 339 9.96 -17.53 -24.74
C GLU A 339 8.78 -18.52 -24.64
N LEU A 340 7.58 -18.08 -25.02
CA LEU A 340 6.38 -18.91 -25.15
C LEU A 340 6.32 -19.72 -26.46
N GLY A 341 7.20 -19.44 -27.42
CA GLY A 341 7.20 -20.07 -28.75
C GLY A 341 6.15 -19.54 -29.72
N ASP A 342 5.48 -18.42 -29.42
CA ASP A 342 4.50 -17.75 -30.29
C ASP A 342 5.22 -16.79 -31.26
N ASN A 343 5.99 -17.38 -32.17
CA ASN A 343 6.82 -16.65 -33.13
C ASN A 343 6.01 -15.71 -34.05
N GLU A 344 4.75 -16.07 -34.34
CA GLU A 344 3.85 -15.26 -35.17
C GLU A 344 3.53 -13.93 -34.47
N MET A 345 3.02 -14.00 -33.24
CA MET A 345 2.68 -12.79 -32.49
C MET A 345 3.93 -12.00 -32.10
N ALA A 346 5.05 -12.68 -31.78
CA ALA A 346 6.32 -12.01 -31.53
C ALA A 346 6.79 -11.20 -32.75
N SER A 347 6.66 -11.75 -33.96
CA SER A 347 6.97 -11.02 -35.21
C SER A 347 6.05 -9.81 -35.41
N TYR A 348 4.76 -9.96 -35.11
CA TYR A 348 3.80 -8.85 -35.18
C TYR A 348 4.16 -7.71 -34.23
N CYS A 349 4.55 -8.01 -32.99
CA CYS A 349 5.04 -7.01 -32.03
C CYS A 349 6.29 -6.28 -32.56
N ARG A 350 7.25 -7.01 -33.15
CA ARG A 350 8.45 -6.38 -33.72
C ARG A 350 8.13 -5.47 -34.91
N GLU A 351 7.19 -5.85 -35.78
CA GLU A 351 6.74 -4.99 -36.88
C GLU A 351 6.11 -3.69 -36.35
N LYS A 352 5.25 -3.79 -35.34
CA LYS A 352 4.62 -2.62 -34.70
C LYS A 352 5.64 -1.75 -33.97
N LEU A 353 6.65 -2.34 -33.35
CA LEU A 353 7.78 -1.61 -32.78
C LEU A 353 8.53 -0.78 -33.84
N GLU A 354 8.84 -1.36 -35.00
CA GLU A 354 9.50 -0.62 -36.08
C GLU A 354 8.62 0.48 -36.67
N LEU A 355 7.29 0.29 -36.69
CA LEU A 355 6.34 1.33 -37.06
C LEU A 355 6.34 2.48 -36.04
N LEU A 356 6.24 2.18 -34.73
CA LEU A 356 6.28 3.17 -33.65
C LEU A 356 7.55 4.04 -33.69
N LYS A 357 8.70 3.45 -34.05
CA LYS A 357 9.98 4.17 -34.15
C LYS A 357 10.02 5.22 -35.28
N LYS A 358 9.08 5.19 -36.24
CA LYS A 358 9.00 6.20 -37.30
C LYS A 358 8.47 7.54 -36.79
N HIS A 359 7.76 7.54 -35.66
CA HIS A 359 7.23 8.74 -35.03
C HIS A 359 7.97 9.02 -33.72
N ILE A 360 8.64 10.16 -33.64
CA ILE A 360 9.41 10.59 -32.46
C ILE A 360 8.84 11.94 -31.99
N PRO A 361 7.86 11.93 -31.07
CA PRO A 361 7.30 13.15 -30.50
C PRO A 361 8.38 13.93 -29.72
N THR A 362 8.26 15.26 -29.72
CA THR A 362 9.10 16.11 -28.89
C THR A 362 8.39 16.46 -27.59
N THR A 363 9.16 16.58 -26.50
CA THR A 363 8.64 17.03 -25.20
C THR A 363 9.71 17.81 -24.44
N ASN A 364 9.26 18.70 -23.57
CA ASN A 364 10.12 19.44 -22.63
C ASN A 364 9.94 18.95 -21.18
N ARG A 365 9.16 17.88 -20.96
CA ARG A 365 8.91 17.28 -19.65
C ARG A 365 9.81 16.08 -19.45
N LYS A 366 10.63 16.10 -18.39
CA LYS A 366 11.53 14.99 -18.04
C LYS A 366 10.81 13.66 -17.82
N GLN A 367 9.53 13.69 -17.42
CA GLN A 367 8.71 12.49 -17.17
C GLN A 367 8.32 11.76 -18.46
N ALA A 368 8.40 12.44 -19.60
CA ALA A 368 7.99 11.93 -20.90
C ALA A 368 9.14 11.90 -21.93
N ALA A 369 10.32 12.39 -21.55
CA ALA A 369 11.47 12.62 -22.42
C ALA A 369 12.31 11.36 -22.62
#